data_AF-A0A6P0LYJ9-F1
#
_entry.id   AF-A0A6P0LYJ9-F1
#
_cell.length_a   1.000
_cell.length_b   1.000
_cell.length_c   1.000
_cell.angle_alpha   90.00
_cell.angle_beta   90.00
_cell.angle_gamma   90.00
#
_symmetry.space_group_name_H-M   'P 1'
#
loop_
_entity.id
_entity.type
_entity.pdbx_description
1 polymer ?
#
loop_
_entity_poly.entity_id
_entity_poly.type
_entity_poly.pdbx_seq_one_letter_code
_entity_poly.pdbx_strand_id
1 'polypeptide(L)'
;MSRCTPIHRGKADWMGLRSASDLFANGSLPMAAAPEGATNGHNEIISPLEPGVAQLGFWCIGDLLKAGRSEDVLIVPVGIQYSYIKAPWQSLEKLLSELEADISIEQDRLTSEPLTPTNLKPFQVTLYQRLYRLGEHLLSLMEEF
;
A
#
# COMPACT_ATOMS: atom_id res chain seq x y z
N MET A 1 1.76 -5.70 -28.88
CA MET A 1 3.17 -5.68 -28.41
C MET A 1 3.24 -4.65 -27.31
N SER A 2 3.40 -5.06 -26.04
CA SER A 2 3.44 -4.12 -24.92
C SER A 2 4.77 -3.34 -24.96
N ARG A 3 4.72 -2.02 -25.08
CA ARG A 3 5.91 -1.15 -25.14
C ARG A 3 6.24 -0.66 -23.73
N CYS A 4 7.13 -1.35 -23.04
CA CYS A 4 7.70 -0.88 -21.79
C CYS A 4 9.05 -0.22 -22.09
N THR A 5 9.27 1.00 -21.60
CA THR A 5 10.58 1.68 -21.67
C THR A 5 11.26 1.61 -20.31
N PRO A 6 12.43 0.96 -20.17
CA PRO A 6 13.18 0.99 -18.93
C PRO A 6 13.78 2.38 -18.72
N ILE A 7 13.78 2.85 -17.46
CA ILE A 7 14.46 4.08 -17.06
C ILE A 7 15.41 3.70 -15.93
N HIS A 8 16.71 3.89 -16.14
CA HIS A 8 17.71 3.53 -15.14
C HIS A 8 17.84 4.59 -14.04
N ARG A 9 17.77 4.16 -12.77
CA ARG A 9 18.06 5.02 -11.61
C ARG A 9 19.56 5.16 -11.38
N GLY A 10 20.00 6.31 -10.90
CA GLY A 10 21.38 6.58 -10.46
C GLY A 10 22.29 7.32 -11.45
N LYS A 11 21.98 7.30 -12.75
CA LYS A 11 22.58 8.18 -13.77
C LYS A 11 21.47 8.88 -14.54
N ALA A 12 21.76 10.04 -15.11
CA ALA A 12 20.79 10.75 -15.93
C ALA A 12 20.52 9.98 -17.24
N ASP A 13 19.49 9.14 -17.22
CA ASP A 13 19.01 8.38 -18.38
C ASP A 13 18.14 9.27 -19.29
N TRP A 14 18.80 10.21 -19.95
CA TRP A 14 18.15 11.15 -20.86
C TRP A 14 17.45 10.46 -22.03
N MET A 15 17.96 9.29 -22.47
CA MET A 15 17.34 8.52 -23.55
C MET A 15 16.05 7.85 -23.07
N GLY A 16 16.06 7.23 -21.89
CA GLY A 16 14.87 6.67 -21.27
C GLY A 16 13.78 7.72 -21.03
N LEU A 17 14.17 8.89 -20.50
CA LEU A 17 13.23 10.00 -20.29
C LEU A 17 12.64 10.55 -21.59
N ARG A 18 13.46 10.72 -22.64
CA ARG A 18 12.96 11.15 -23.97
C ARG A 18 12.01 10.12 -24.56
N SER A 19 12.35 8.83 -24.47
CA SER A 19 11.48 7.76 -24.95
C SER A 19 10.17 7.71 -24.18
N ALA A 20 10.19 7.92 -22.86
CA ALA A 20 8.97 8.02 -22.06
C ALA A 20 8.12 9.23 -22.46
N SER A 21 8.72 10.41 -22.66
CA SER A 21 7.99 11.60 -23.12
C SER A 21 7.31 11.36 -24.48
N ASP A 22 8.04 10.78 -25.44
CA ASP A 22 7.50 10.46 -26.77
C ASP A 22 6.36 9.43 -26.70
N LEU A 23 6.54 8.35 -25.93
CA LEU A 23 5.48 7.36 -25.73
C LEU A 23 4.26 7.94 -25.03
N PHE A 24 4.43 8.92 -24.14
CA PHE A 24 3.30 9.55 -23.47
C PHE A 24 2.50 10.43 -24.44
N ALA A 25 3.17 11.20 -25.29
CA ALA A 25 2.50 12.10 -26.24
C ALA A 25 1.94 11.38 -27.49
N ASN A 26 2.61 10.32 -27.93
CA ASN A 26 2.35 9.68 -29.23
C ASN A 26 1.98 8.18 -29.12
N GLY A 27 1.99 7.61 -27.92
CA GLY A 27 1.62 6.21 -27.70
C GLY A 27 0.13 5.96 -27.86
N SER A 28 -0.21 4.73 -28.27
CA SER A 28 -1.60 4.29 -28.41
C SER A 28 -2.23 3.78 -27.12
N LEU A 29 -1.46 3.70 -26.03
CA LEU A 29 -1.88 3.17 -24.73
C LEU A 29 -1.52 4.16 -23.61
N PRO A 30 -2.31 4.22 -22.54
CA PRO A 30 -1.96 5.02 -21.36
C PRO A 30 -0.63 4.57 -20.76
N MET A 31 0.13 5.53 -20.22
CA MET A 31 1.33 5.25 -19.47
C MET A 31 1.00 4.96 -18.00
N ALA A 32 1.62 3.93 -17.44
CA ALA A 32 1.56 3.62 -16.02
C ALA A 32 2.97 3.67 -15.43
N ALA A 33 3.12 4.33 -14.29
CA ALA A 33 4.37 4.41 -13.55
C ALA A 33 4.09 4.28 -12.05
N ALA A 34 4.94 3.53 -11.35
CA ALA A 34 4.93 3.48 -9.89
C ALA A 34 5.81 4.62 -9.36
N PRO A 35 5.22 5.71 -8.83
CA PRO A 35 5.97 6.88 -8.36
C PRO A 35 6.87 6.59 -7.16
N GLU A 36 6.67 5.50 -6.43
CA GLU A 36 7.54 5.08 -5.33
C GLU A 36 8.92 4.60 -5.81
N GLY A 37 9.02 4.13 -7.06
CA GLY A 37 10.29 3.70 -7.62
C GLY A 37 10.85 2.36 -7.17
N ALA A 38 10.21 1.73 -6.20
CA ALA A 38 10.52 0.41 -5.68
C ALA A 38 9.24 -0.27 -5.19
N THR A 39 9.30 -1.57 -4.94
CA THR A 39 8.27 -2.28 -4.19
C THR A 39 8.50 -2.02 -2.71
N ASN A 40 7.51 -1.46 -2.02
CA ASN A 40 7.63 -1.11 -0.61
C ASN A 40 7.54 -2.31 0.36
N GLY A 41 7.23 -3.52 -0.10
CA GLY A 41 7.19 -4.74 0.75
C GLY A 41 6.12 -4.73 1.85
N HIS A 42 5.36 -3.64 1.98
CA HIS A 42 4.35 -3.40 3.00
C HIS A 42 3.03 -3.06 2.31
N ASN A 43 1.96 -3.83 2.57
CA ASN A 43 0.66 -3.59 1.92
C ASN A 43 -0.05 -2.30 2.38
N GLU A 44 0.29 -1.79 3.56
CA GLU A 44 -0.48 -0.75 4.26
C GLU A 44 0.19 0.63 4.20
N ILE A 45 1.46 0.71 3.77
CA ILE A 45 2.26 1.94 3.81
C ILE A 45 2.74 2.29 2.40
N ILE A 46 2.37 3.47 1.94
CA ILE A 46 2.82 4.05 0.68
C ILE A 46 4.20 4.69 0.92
N SER A 47 5.19 4.36 0.10
CA SER A 47 6.51 5.01 0.16
C SER A 47 6.43 6.45 -0.35
N PRO A 48 7.37 7.33 0.01
CA PRO A 48 7.42 8.68 -0.54
C PRO A 48 7.35 8.67 -2.08
N LEU A 49 6.48 9.52 -2.62
CA LEU A 49 6.27 9.60 -4.06
C LEU A 49 7.38 10.44 -4.70
N GLU A 50 8.04 9.89 -5.71
CA GLU A 50 9.01 10.64 -6.50
C GLU A 50 8.29 11.63 -7.43
N PRO A 51 8.64 12.92 -7.40
CA PRO A 51 7.95 13.94 -8.18
C PRO A 51 8.16 13.79 -9.70
N GLY A 52 9.20 13.05 -10.11
CA GLY A 52 9.56 12.87 -11.53
C GLY A 52 8.44 12.29 -12.39
N VAL A 53 7.56 11.45 -11.83
CA VAL A 53 6.42 10.90 -12.58
C VAL A 53 5.43 12.00 -12.96
N ALA A 54 5.12 12.93 -12.05
CA ALA A 54 4.25 14.06 -12.36
C ALA A 54 4.89 15.03 -13.37
N GLN A 55 6.22 15.18 -13.33
CA GLN A 55 6.96 16.03 -14.28
C GLN A 55 6.81 15.55 -15.73
N LEU A 56 6.70 14.24 -15.98
CA LEU A 56 6.45 13.70 -17.32
C LEU A 56 5.13 14.22 -17.93
N GLY A 57 4.11 14.46 -17.10
CA GLY A 57 2.86 15.07 -17.56
C GLY A 57 3.04 16.50 -18.05
N PHE A 58 3.83 17.29 -17.32
CA PHE A 58 4.15 18.66 -17.70
C PHE A 58 5.02 18.74 -18.96
N TRP A 59 5.94 17.79 -19.16
CA TRP A 59 6.71 17.72 -20.40
C TRP A 59 5.85 17.30 -21.58
N CYS A 60 4.96 16.32 -21.38
CA CYS A 60 4.03 15.87 -22.41
C CYS A 60 3.16 17.02 -22.93
N ILE A 61 2.52 17.80 -22.05
CA ILE A 61 1.72 18.96 -22.50
C ILE A 61 2.59 20.00 -23.21
N GLY A 62 3.82 20.22 -22.75
CA GLY A 62 4.77 21.12 -23.42
C GLY A 62 5.12 20.66 -24.84
N ASP A 63 5.28 19.36 -25.05
CA ASP A 63 5.58 18.78 -26.36
C ASP A 63 4.34 18.80 -27.29
N LEU A 64 3.14 18.58 -26.75
CA LEU A 64 1.88 18.74 -27.49
C LEU A 64 1.70 20.19 -27.97
N LEU A 65 1.87 21.17 -27.08
CA LEU A 65 1.74 22.58 -27.44
C LEU A 65 2.73 23.00 -28.53
N LYS A 66 3.99 22.54 -28.48
CA LYS A 66 4.98 22.79 -29.54
C LYS A 66 4.59 22.15 -30.87
N ALA A 67 3.88 21.03 -30.83
CA ALA A 67 3.37 20.33 -32.01
C ALA A 67 2.03 20.90 -32.53
N GLY A 68 1.49 21.97 -31.93
CA GLY A 68 0.19 22.54 -32.31
C GLY A 68 -1.01 21.65 -31.92
N ARG A 69 -0.80 20.78 -30.94
CA ARG A 69 -1.77 19.79 -30.43
C ARG A 69 -2.42 20.32 -29.15
N SER A 70 -3.74 20.14 -29.03
CA SER A 70 -4.57 20.74 -27.96
C SER A 70 -5.23 19.69 -27.06
N GLU A 71 -4.69 18.47 -27.03
CA GLU A 71 -5.16 17.39 -26.18
C GLU A 71 -4.85 17.65 -24.71
N ASP A 72 -5.75 17.21 -23.83
CA ASP A 72 -5.55 17.25 -22.39
C ASP A 72 -4.67 16.09 -21.92
N VAL A 73 -3.75 16.38 -20.99
CA VAL A 73 -2.92 15.37 -20.32
C VAL A 73 -3.47 15.15 -18.91
N LEU A 74 -3.91 13.92 -18.63
CA LEU A 74 -4.51 13.54 -17.35
C LEU A 74 -3.53 12.72 -16.51
N ILE A 75 -3.44 13.05 -15.21
CA ILE A 75 -2.75 12.24 -14.21
C ILE A 75 -3.81 11.57 -13.34
N VAL A 76 -3.89 10.25 -13.40
CA VAL A 76 -4.88 9.46 -12.65
C VAL A 76 -4.15 8.69 -11.54
N PRO A 77 -4.37 9.00 -10.26
CA PRO A 77 -3.81 8.22 -9.16
C PRO A 77 -4.49 6.85 -9.09
N VAL A 78 -3.70 5.78 -9.10
CA VAL A 78 -4.18 4.40 -8.97
C VAL A 78 -3.53 3.76 -7.75
N GLY A 79 -4.36 3.43 -6.76
CA GLY A 79 -3.95 2.66 -5.58
C GLY A 79 -4.30 1.19 -5.75
N ILE A 80 -3.36 0.30 -5.42
CA ILE A 80 -3.60 -1.15 -5.39
C ILE A 80 -3.62 -1.59 -3.94
N GLN A 81 -4.75 -2.12 -3.50
CA GLN A 81 -4.89 -2.72 -2.17
C GLN A 81 -5.20 -4.21 -2.32
N TYR A 82 -4.40 -5.05 -1.68
CA TYR A 82 -4.68 -6.47 -1.60
C TYR A 82 -5.61 -6.75 -0.43
N SER A 83 -6.64 -7.55 -0.67
CA SER A 83 -7.57 -8.00 0.38
C SER A 83 -7.84 -9.48 0.23
N TYR A 84 -8.17 -10.13 1.35
CA TYR A 84 -8.65 -11.50 1.32
C TYR A 84 -10.06 -11.56 0.73
N ILE A 85 -10.25 -12.30 -0.36
CA ILE A 85 -11.58 -12.56 -0.95
C ILE A 85 -12.51 -13.19 0.09
N LYS A 86 -11.97 -14.12 0.88
CA LYS A 86 -12.63 -14.70 2.06
C LYS A 86 -11.65 -14.61 3.23
N ALA A 87 -11.88 -13.63 4.10
CA ALA A 87 -11.05 -13.44 5.28
C ALA A 87 -11.23 -14.62 6.26
N PRO A 88 -10.15 -15.26 6.73
CA PRO A 88 -10.19 -16.50 7.51
C PRO A 88 -10.48 -16.24 9.00
N TRP A 89 -11.54 -15.50 9.31
CA TRP A 89 -11.83 -15.05 10.67
C TRP A 89 -12.05 -16.20 11.66
N GLN A 90 -12.68 -17.30 11.23
CA GLN A 90 -12.90 -18.47 12.07
C GLN A 90 -11.58 -19.19 12.40
N SER A 91 -10.66 -19.26 11.44
CA SER A 91 -9.34 -19.82 11.69
C SER A 91 -8.53 -18.95 12.65
N LEU A 92 -8.65 -17.62 12.53
CA LEU A 92 -8.04 -16.68 13.47
C LEU A 92 -8.61 -16.84 14.89
N GLU A 93 -9.93 -16.96 15.02
CA GLU A 93 -10.60 -17.21 16.30
C GLU A 93 -10.08 -18.49 16.97
N LYS A 94 -9.97 -19.58 16.20
CA LYS A 94 -9.44 -20.86 16.69
C LYS A 94 -8.01 -20.72 17.18
N LEU A 95 -7.15 -20.06 16.39
CA LEU A 95 -5.75 -19.84 16.75
C LEU A 95 -5.61 -18.98 18.02
N LEU A 96 -6.42 -17.92 18.15
CA LEU A 96 -6.44 -17.10 19.36
C LEU A 96 -6.85 -17.92 20.58
N SER A 97 -7.86 -18.78 20.47
CA SER A 97 -8.28 -19.65 21.57
C SER A 97 -7.20 -20.65 21.98
N GLU A 98 -6.45 -21.20 21.01
CA GLU A 98 -5.32 -22.09 21.28
C GLU A 98 -4.20 -21.36 22.03
N LEU A 99 -3.82 -20.17 21.57
CA LEU A 99 -2.80 -19.35 22.24
C LEU A 99 -3.22 -18.91 23.65
N GLU A 100 -4.47 -18.50 23.84
CA GLU A 100 -5.00 -18.11 25.15
C GLU A 100 -4.98 -19.28 26.14
N ALA A 101 -5.28 -20.51 25.67
CA ALA A 101 -5.23 -21.71 26.49
C ALA A 101 -3.80 -22.07 26.90
N ASP A 102 -2.84 -21.97 25.97
CA ASP A 102 -1.42 -22.24 26.24
C ASP A 102 -0.84 -21.29 27.29
N ILE A 103 -1.31 -20.04 27.32
CA ILE A 103 -0.82 -19.01 28.24
C ILE A 103 -1.64 -18.99 29.55
N SER A 104 -2.66 -19.85 29.70
CA SER A 104 -3.54 -19.92 30.89
C SER A 104 -4.14 -18.56 31.28
N ILE A 105 -4.53 -17.76 30.30
CA ILE A 105 -5.13 -16.45 30.54
C ILE A 105 -6.55 -16.66 31.11
N GLU A 106 -6.75 -16.41 32.41
CA GLU A 106 -8.11 -16.25 32.94
C GLU A 106 -8.75 -15.04 32.25
N GLN A 107 -9.92 -15.25 31.62
CA GLN A 107 -10.60 -14.31 30.73
C GLN A 107 -11.00 -12.96 31.36
N ASP A 108 -10.68 -12.72 32.63
CA ASP A 108 -11.42 -11.80 33.50
C ASP A 108 -10.63 -10.66 34.16
N ARG A 109 -9.35 -10.40 33.82
CA ARG A 109 -8.55 -9.44 34.61
C ARG A 109 -7.89 -8.26 33.92
N LEU A 110 -8.32 -7.82 32.74
CA LEU A 110 -7.85 -6.54 32.18
C LEU A 110 -8.98 -5.77 31.49
N THR A 111 -9.55 -4.81 32.23
CA THR A 111 -10.43 -3.76 31.71
C THR A 111 -9.57 -2.71 31.00
N SER A 112 -9.12 -3.00 29.78
CA SER A 112 -8.66 -1.95 28.87
C SER A 112 -9.86 -1.39 28.10
N GLU A 113 -9.93 -0.06 27.98
CA GLU A 113 -10.97 0.58 27.18
C GLU A 113 -10.94 0.05 25.74
N PRO A 114 -12.10 -0.21 25.11
CA PRO A 114 -12.14 -0.65 23.73
C PRO A 114 -11.44 0.36 22.82
N LEU A 115 -10.26 0.02 22.31
CA LEU A 115 -9.80 0.57 21.04
C LEU A 115 -10.71 0.00 19.96
N THR A 116 -11.89 0.60 19.77
CA THR A 116 -12.81 0.23 18.68
C THR A 116 -12.32 0.86 17.39
N PRO A 117 -11.75 0.09 16.45
CA PRO A 117 -11.41 0.64 15.15
C PRO A 117 -12.72 0.94 14.43
N THR A 118 -12.83 2.14 13.85
CA THR A 118 -14.08 2.69 13.30
C THR A 118 -14.67 1.87 12.14
N ASN A 119 -13.95 0.87 11.62
CA ASN A 119 -14.31 0.10 10.41
C ASN A 119 -14.45 -1.42 10.62
N LEU A 120 -14.54 -1.92 11.86
CA LEU A 120 -14.68 -3.34 12.14
C LEU A 120 -16.13 -3.77 12.45
N LYS A 121 -16.51 -4.96 12.00
CA LYS A 121 -17.74 -5.63 12.41
C LYS A 121 -17.63 -6.08 13.88
N PRO A 122 -18.75 -6.23 14.62
CA PRO A 122 -18.72 -6.60 16.04
C PRO A 122 -17.84 -7.82 16.36
N PHE A 123 -17.93 -8.89 15.57
CA PHE A 123 -17.09 -10.08 15.74
C PHE A 123 -15.59 -9.80 15.57
N GLN A 124 -15.22 -8.94 14.62
CA GLN A 124 -13.82 -8.57 14.39
C GLN A 124 -13.28 -7.70 15.51
N VAL A 125 -14.12 -6.81 16.09
CA VAL A 125 -13.77 -6.04 17.28
C VAL A 125 -13.44 -6.97 18.44
N THR A 126 -14.23 -8.02 18.66
CA THR A 126 -13.96 -9.03 19.70
C THR A 126 -12.62 -9.73 19.47
N LEU A 127 -12.33 -10.18 18.24
CA LEU A 127 -11.04 -10.83 17.93
C LEU A 127 -9.86 -9.87 18.12
N TYR A 128 -10.02 -8.61 17.72
CA TYR A 128 -9.00 -7.58 17.91
C TYR A 128 -8.70 -7.34 19.40
N GLN A 129 -9.74 -7.22 20.23
CA GLN A 129 -9.59 -7.08 21.68
C GLN A 129 -8.88 -8.27 22.32
N ARG A 130 -9.22 -9.49 21.90
CA ARG A 130 -8.56 -10.73 22.36
C ARG A 130 -7.07 -10.72 22.02
N LEU A 131 -6.73 -10.43 20.77
CA LEU A 131 -5.34 -10.31 20.32
C LEU A 131 -4.59 -9.22 21.10
N TYR A 132 -5.21 -8.06 21.31
CA TYR A 132 -4.60 -6.97 22.07
C TYR A 132 -4.29 -7.37 23.52
N ARG A 133 -5.25 -8.01 24.20
CA ARG A 133 -5.06 -8.53 25.57
C ARG A 133 -3.94 -9.55 25.66
N LEU A 134 -3.87 -10.45 24.68
CA LEU A 134 -2.81 -11.44 24.60
C LEU A 134 -1.44 -10.77 24.44
N GLY A 135 -1.36 -9.76 23.56
CA GLY A 135 -0.14 -8.96 23.36
C GLY A 135 0.31 -8.22 24.63
N GLU A 136 -0.61 -7.52 25.31
CA GLU A 136 -0.33 -6.83 26.58
C GLU A 136 0.18 -7.79 27.66
N HIS A 137 -0.45 -8.96 27.79
CA HIS A 137 -0.02 -9.94 28.78
C HIS A 137 1.38 -10.48 28.49
N LEU A 138 1.70 -10.80 27.24
CA LEU A 138 3.05 -11.21 26.85
C LEU A 138 4.09 -10.12 27.13
N LEU A 139 3.75 -8.85 26.86
CA LEU A 139 4.62 -7.72 27.18
C LEU A 139 4.85 -7.59 28.69
N SER A 140 3.80 -7.71 29.52
CA SER A 140 3.94 -7.66 30.97
C SER A 140 4.84 -8.77 31.51
N LEU A 141 4.73 -9.99 30.97
CA LEU A 141 5.61 -11.09 31.34
C LEU A 141 7.07 -10.75 31.01
N MET A 142 7.32 -10.18 29.82
CA MET A 142 8.67 -9.78 29.41
C MET A 142 9.26 -8.65 30.26
N GLU A 143 8.44 -7.73 30.78
CA GLU A 143 8.89 -6.65 31.65
C GLU A 143 9.24 -7.12 33.08
N GLU A 144 8.69 -8.26 33.51
CA GLU A 144 8.96 -8.87 34.82
C GLU A 144 10.22 -9.77 34.84
N PHE A 145 10.87 -9.99 33.69
CA PHE A 145 12.15 -10.70 33.54
C PHE A 145 13.34 -9.75 33.44
#